data_AF-R5CVX8-F1
#
_entry.id   AF-R5CVX8-F1
#
_cell.length_a   1.000
_cell.length_b   1.000
_cell.length_c   1.000
_cell.angle_alpha   90.00
_cell.angle_beta   90.00
_cell.angle_gamma   90.00
#
_symmetry.space_group_name_H-M   'P 1'
#
loop_
_entity.id
_entity.type
_entity.pdbx_description
1 polymer ?
#
loop_
_entity_poly.entity_id
_entity_poly.type
_entity_poly.pdbx_seq_one_letter_code
_entity_poly.pdbx_strand_id
1 'polypeptide(L)'
;MPVFVQKQLDDIRFIQERYAWFLESMFKGVSFEKKGQRKESLAKQVYLHNLGAFVSGVSLGADSKVDAPQVKTQYRMRGEVQGECEIVEKMYFNGLLDFVYVELMKGLQKGFVPKRCANCRSWFLQTPGAMYSYCNEPAPGQGGKTCREIGAAKSFKEKVDNNDIWKVHQRAYKKYFARVSKGKMSKPDFEVWAREAERMRDEALAEDEMAKDKAAHEQIVRRLTEELNRA
;
A
#
# COMPACT_ATOMS: atom_id res chain seq x y z
N MET A 1 -8.13 -9.13 -39.10
CA MET A 1 -8.68 -7.97 -38.37
C MET A 1 -8.40 -6.70 -39.16
N PRO A 2 -9.22 -5.63 -39.05
CA PRO A 2 -8.93 -4.34 -39.68
C PRO A 2 -7.58 -3.78 -39.21
N VAL A 3 -6.82 -3.16 -40.11
CA VAL A 3 -5.46 -2.61 -39.84
C VAL A 3 -5.45 -1.67 -38.64
N PHE A 4 -6.50 -0.87 -38.47
CA PHE A 4 -6.67 0.02 -37.32
C PHE A 4 -6.76 -0.73 -35.98
N VAL A 5 -7.53 -1.81 -35.92
CA VAL A 5 -7.69 -2.63 -34.70
C VAL A 5 -6.37 -3.32 -34.35
N GLN A 6 -5.64 -3.79 -35.36
CA GLN A 6 -4.33 -4.39 -35.14
C GLN A 6 -3.34 -3.39 -34.52
N LYS A 7 -3.28 -2.17 -35.07
CA LYS A 7 -2.43 -1.09 -34.54
C LYS A 7 -2.77 -0.77 -33.08
N GLN A 8 -4.05 -0.68 -32.73
CA GLN A 8 -4.46 -0.42 -31.35
C GLN A 8 -4.04 -1.55 -30.39
N LEU A 9 -4.13 -2.80 -30.83
CA LEU A 9 -3.69 -3.94 -30.02
C LEU A 9 -2.17 -3.95 -29.82
N ASP A 10 -1.42 -3.60 -30.87
CA ASP A 10 0.04 -3.49 -30.79
C ASP A 10 0.45 -2.34 -29.84
N ASP A 11 -0.22 -1.18 -29.92
CA ASP A 11 -0.05 -0.07 -28.97
C ASP A 11 -0.34 -0.50 -27.53
N ILE A 12 -1.45 -1.23 -27.29
CA ILE A 12 -1.82 -1.73 -25.95
C ILE A 12 -0.74 -2.68 -25.41
N ARG A 13 -0.27 -3.63 -26.22
CA ARG A 13 0.78 -4.57 -25.82
C ARG A 13 2.07 -3.84 -25.47
N PHE A 14 2.46 -2.89 -26.31
CA PHE A 14 3.65 -2.07 -26.07
C PHE A 14 3.54 -1.26 -24.78
N ILE A 15 2.38 -0.63 -24.52
CA ILE A 15 2.10 0.07 -23.26
C ILE A 15 2.29 -0.89 -22.09
N GLN A 16 1.63 -2.05 -22.13
CA GLN A 16 1.68 -3.03 -21.05
C GLN A 16 3.11 -3.47 -20.75
N GLU A 17 3.89 -3.81 -21.77
CA GLU A 17 5.28 -4.24 -21.63
C GLU A 17 6.16 -3.12 -21.05
N ARG A 18 6.10 -1.92 -21.63
CA ARG A 18 6.97 -0.80 -21.24
C ARG A 18 6.62 -0.22 -19.88
N TYR A 19 5.34 -0.12 -19.55
CA TYR A 19 4.89 0.46 -18.29
C TYR A 19 5.10 -0.51 -17.15
N ALA A 20 4.82 -1.80 -17.38
CA ALA A 20 5.16 -2.81 -16.39
C ALA A 20 6.66 -2.78 -16.11
N TRP A 21 7.50 -2.76 -17.15
CA TRP A 21 8.96 -2.67 -16.98
C TRP A 21 9.39 -1.43 -16.19
N PHE A 22 8.85 -0.25 -16.52
CA PHE A 22 9.18 0.99 -15.82
C PHE A 22 8.76 0.98 -14.36
N LEU A 23 7.52 0.58 -14.08
CA LEU A 23 7.00 0.51 -12.72
C LEU A 23 7.75 -0.54 -11.90
N GLU A 24 8.03 -1.72 -12.48
CA GLU A 24 8.81 -2.76 -11.81
C GLU A 24 10.25 -2.30 -11.55
N SER A 25 10.86 -1.55 -12.48
CA SER A 25 12.20 -0.99 -12.31
C SER A 25 12.24 0.11 -11.26
N MET A 26 11.24 0.99 -11.21
CA MET A 26 11.13 2.08 -10.24
C MET A 26 11.02 1.56 -8.80
N PHE A 27 10.37 0.41 -8.61
CA PHE A 27 10.18 -0.20 -7.28
C PHE A 27 11.13 -1.36 -7.02
N LYS A 28 12.12 -1.62 -7.88
CA LYS A 28 13.05 -2.74 -7.73
C LYS A 28 13.98 -2.50 -6.55
N GLY A 29 13.95 -3.39 -5.56
CA GLY A 29 14.82 -3.29 -4.38
C GLY A 29 14.42 -2.20 -3.39
N VAL A 30 13.31 -1.48 -3.62
CA VAL A 30 12.75 -0.54 -2.65
C VAL A 30 12.03 -1.35 -1.57
N SER A 31 12.64 -1.48 -0.40
CA SER A 31 11.92 -1.96 0.78
C SER A 31 10.87 -0.94 1.14
N PHE A 32 9.59 -1.33 1.10
CA PHE A 32 8.51 -0.41 1.39
C PHE A 32 8.62 0.10 2.83
N GLU A 33 8.79 1.41 2.96
CA GLU A 33 9.02 2.11 4.21
C GLU A 33 7.94 1.83 5.26
N LYS A 34 8.38 1.68 6.50
CA LYS A 34 7.49 1.49 7.65
C LYS A 34 6.74 2.79 7.96
N LYS A 35 5.60 2.67 8.63
CA LYS A 35 4.80 3.79 9.11
C LYS A 35 5.68 4.75 9.94
N GLY A 36 5.88 5.98 9.48
CA GLY A 36 6.68 7.01 10.16
C GLY A 36 8.03 7.37 9.49
N GLN A 37 8.47 6.66 8.45
CA GLN A 37 9.66 7.05 7.68
C GLN A 37 9.35 8.11 6.61
N ARG A 38 10.34 8.98 6.34
CA ARG A 38 10.25 10.03 5.32
C ARG A 38 10.45 9.40 3.94
N LYS A 39 9.35 9.35 3.18
CA LYS A 39 9.36 8.84 1.81
C LYS A 39 10.31 9.60 0.92
N GLU A 40 11.15 8.84 0.21
CA GLU A 40 11.76 9.35 -1.01
C GLU A 40 10.66 9.74 -2.01
N SER A 41 10.80 10.90 -2.64
CA SER A 41 9.84 11.32 -3.65
C SER A 41 9.92 10.39 -4.86
N LEU A 42 8.81 10.24 -5.59
CA LEU A 42 8.78 9.42 -6.81
C LEU A 42 9.82 9.91 -7.83
N ALA A 43 10.00 11.22 -7.93
CA ALA A 43 11.05 11.81 -8.76
C ALA A 43 12.46 11.36 -8.32
N LYS A 44 12.71 11.28 -7.00
CA LYS A 44 13.97 10.76 -6.47
C LYS A 44 14.15 9.28 -6.80
N GLN A 45 13.09 8.47 -6.72
CA GLN A 45 13.14 7.05 -7.12
C GLN A 45 13.45 6.90 -8.61
N VAL A 46 12.78 7.66 -9.49
CA VAL A 46 13.10 7.72 -10.92
C VAL A 46 14.57 8.04 -11.14
N TYR A 47 15.10 9.04 -10.44
CA TYR A 47 16.51 9.44 -10.55
C TYR A 47 17.45 8.34 -10.07
N LEU A 48 17.24 7.79 -8.88
CA LEU A 48 18.09 6.75 -8.27
C LEU A 48 18.12 5.46 -9.11
N HIS A 49 17.00 5.12 -9.75
CA HIS A 49 16.91 3.97 -10.64
C HIS A 49 17.35 4.26 -12.09
N ASN A 50 17.90 5.46 -12.36
CA ASN A 50 18.34 5.90 -13.69
C ASN A 50 17.24 5.84 -14.76
N LEU A 51 16.00 6.12 -14.37
CA LEU A 51 14.81 6.09 -15.24
C LEU A 51 14.47 7.47 -15.82
N GLY A 52 15.35 8.47 -15.67
CA GLY A 52 15.13 9.82 -16.20
C GLY A 52 14.89 9.84 -17.71
N ALA A 53 15.57 8.97 -18.47
CA ALA A 53 15.36 8.82 -19.91
C ALA A 53 13.90 8.50 -20.25
N PHE A 54 13.28 7.59 -19.48
CA PHE A 54 11.88 7.19 -19.63
C PHE A 54 10.91 8.36 -19.41
N VAL A 55 11.21 9.25 -18.46
CA VAL A 55 10.40 10.45 -18.16
C VAL A 55 10.64 11.59 -19.15
N SER A 56 11.79 11.62 -19.84
CA SER A 56 12.10 12.63 -20.84
C SER A 56 11.56 12.31 -22.24
N GLY A 57 10.80 11.22 -22.40
CA GLY A 57 10.26 10.78 -23.69
C GLY A 57 11.28 10.11 -24.62
N VAL A 58 12.58 10.12 -24.26
CA VAL A 58 13.61 9.42 -25.02
C VAL A 58 13.54 7.93 -24.68
N SER A 59 13.01 7.16 -25.63
CA SER A 59 12.92 5.70 -25.60
C SER A 59 11.91 5.12 -24.59
N LEU A 60 10.67 5.00 -25.07
CA LEU A 60 9.83 3.86 -24.74
C LEU A 60 10.14 2.62 -25.61
N GLY A 61 11.21 2.56 -26.42
CA GLY A 61 11.66 1.33 -27.10
C GLY A 61 12.75 1.57 -28.14
N ALA A 62 13.74 0.65 -28.16
CA ALA A 62 14.85 0.34 -29.10
C ALA A 62 15.54 1.41 -29.98
N ASP A 63 14.89 2.51 -30.37
CA ASP A 63 15.42 3.53 -31.27
C ASP A 63 15.73 4.83 -30.51
N SER A 64 16.89 5.41 -30.78
CA SER A 64 17.34 6.70 -30.27
C SER A 64 16.57 7.91 -30.84
N LYS A 65 15.70 7.71 -31.83
CA LYS A 65 14.95 8.77 -32.54
C LYS A 65 13.45 8.82 -32.19
N VAL A 66 13.08 8.54 -30.94
CA VAL A 66 11.69 8.74 -30.49
C VAL A 66 11.55 10.18 -29.98
N ASP A 67 10.78 10.98 -30.72
CA ASP A 67 10.33 12.31 -30.27
C ASP A 67 9.38 12.15 -29.08
N ALA A 68 9.52 13.03 -28.07
CA ALA A 68 8.55 13.15 -27.00
C ALA A 68 7.12 13.29 -27.59
N PRO A 69 6.08 12.75 -26.92
CA PRO A 69 4.72 12.79 -27.45
C PRO A 69 4.33 14.24 -27.77
N GLN A 70 3.87 14.48 -28.99
CA GLN A 70 3.41 15.81 -29.41
C GLN A 70 2.02 16.07 -28.83
N VAL A 71 2.00 16.76 -27.70
CA VAL A 71 0.79 17.05 -26.94
C VAL A 71 0.39 18.50 -27.21
N LYS A 72 -0.83 18.70 -27.75
CA LYS A 72 -1.41 20.03 -27.87
C LYS A 72 -2.27 20.31 -26.64
N THR A 73 -1.88 21.32 -25.86
CA THR A 73 -2.61 21.75 -24.67
C THR A 73 -3.27 23.11 -24.91
N GLN A 74 -4.55 23.21 -24.58
CA GLN A 74 -5.32 24.45 -24.50
C GLN A 74 -5.86 24.59 -23.09
N TYR A 75 -6.22 25.80 -22.67
CA TYR A 75 -6.91 26.04 -21.41
C TYR A 75 -8.34 26.49 -21.68
N ARG A 76 -9.29 26.01 -20.88
CA ARG A 76 -10.70 26.44 -20.96
C ARG A 76 -11.31 26.58 -19.58
N MET A 77 -12.36 27.36 -19.46
CA MET A 77 -13.20 27.38 -18.26
C MET A 77 -14.12 26.15 -18.23
N ARG A 78 -14.31 25.54 -17.06
CA ARG A 78 -15.34 24.52 -16.80
C ARG A 78 -16.23 25.00 -15.65
N GLY A 79 -17.53 24.79 -15.80
CA GLY A 79 -18.57 25.30 -14.92
C GLY A 79 -19.43 26.34 -15.64
N GLU A 80 -20.72 26.05 -15.82
CA GLU A 80 -21.69 27.01 -16.34
C GLU A 80 -22.64 27.36 -15.18
N VAL A 81 -22.49 28.59 -14.67
CA VAL A 81 -23.49 29.29 -13.87
C VAL A 81 -23.98 28.55 -12.62
N GLN A 82 -23.10 28.27 -11.64
CA GLN A 82 -23.45 28.07 -10.20
C GLN A 82 -22.21 27.73 -9.33
N GLY A 83 -21.23 28.65 -9.26
CA GLY A 83 -20.32 28.71 -8.12
C GLY A 83 -18.97 28.02 -8.21
N GLU A 84 -18.74 27.07 -9.13
CA GLU A 84 -17.40 26.49 -9.33
C GLU A 84 -16.94 26.63 -10.78
N CYS A 85 -16.30 27.77 -11.07
CA CYS A 85 -15.59 28.02 -12.32
C CYS A 85 -14.12 27.64 -12.15
N GLU A 86 -13.66 26.60 -12.84
CA GLU A 86 -12.27 26.16 -12.82
C GLU A 86 -11.60 26.34 -14.20
N ILE A 87 -10.36 26.87 -14.21
CA ILE A 87 -9.51 26.82 -15.41
C ILE A 87 -8.97 25.39 -15.52
N VAL A 88 -9.30 24.71 -16.61
CA VAL A 88 -8.88 23.34 -16.87
C VAL A 88 -8.05 23.22 -18.14
N GLU A 89 -7.15 22.25 -18.15
CA GLU A 89 -6.39 21.86 -19.32
C GLU A 89 -7.25 20.99 -20.24
N LYS A 90 -7.31 21.36 -21.53
CA LYS A 90 -7.87 20.56 -22.61
C LYS A 90 -6.71 20.07 -23.48
N MET A 91 -6.50 18.76 -23.49
CA MET A 91 -5.38 18.12 -24.18
C MET A 91 -5.86 17.31 -25.38
N TYR A 92 -5.10 17.34 -26.46
CA TYR A 92 -5.34 16.53 -27.64
C TYR A 92 -4.16 15.60 -27.87
N PHE A 93 -4.48 14.34 -28.19
CA PHE A 93 -3.53 13.26 -28.38
C PHE A 93 -3.74 12.65 -29.77
N ASN A 94 -2.64 12.30 -30.45
CA ASN A 94 -2.70 11.69 -31.79
C ASN A 94 -2.77 10.16 -31.71
N GLY A 95 -2.38 9.57 -30.57
CA GLY A 95 -2.45 8.13 -30.32
C GLY A 95 -2.72 7.80 -28.85
N LEU A 96 -3.10 6.54 -28.62
CA LEU A 96 -3.34 6.02 -27.27
C LEU A 96 -2.06 6.06 -26.41
N LEU A 97 -0.90 5.81 -27.03
CA LEU A 97 0.41 5.87 -26.40
C LEU A 97 0.68 7.23 -25.75
N ASP A 98 0.47 8.33 -26.50
CA ASP A 98 0.70 9.69 -26.03
C ASP A 98 -0.19 10.03 -24.82
N PHE A 99 -1.46 9.63 -24.89
CA PHE A 99 -2.44 9.82 -23.82
C PHE A 99 -2.00 9.10 -22.54
N VAL A 100 -1.70 7.80 -22.64
CA VAL A 100 -1.34 6.98 -21.49
C VAL A 100 0.00 7.43 -20.89
N TYR A 101 0.90 7.99 -21.69
CA TYR A 101 2.14 8.62 -21.22
C TYR A 101 1.88 9.84 -20.37
N VAL A 102 1.16 10.81 -20.92
CA VAL A 102 0.88 12.05 -20.20
C VAL A 102 0.09 11.75 -18.93
N GLU A 103 -0.91 10.87 -18.99
CA GLU A 103 -1.72 10.52 -17.83
C GLU A 103 -0.89 9.90 -16.71
N LEU A 104 0.02 8.97 -17.04
CA LEU A 104 0.93 8.39 -16.05
C LEU A 104 1.86 9.45 -15.46
N MET A 105 2.50 10.28 -16.29
CA MET A 105 3.46 11.28 -15.81
C MET A 105 2.77 12.33 -14.93
N LYS A 106 1.57 12.78 -15.31
CA LYS A 106 0.75 13.68 -14.47
C LYS A 106 0.32 13.01 -13.18
N GLY A 107 -0.06 11.74 -13.23
CA GLY A 107 -0.37 10.93 -12.06
C GLY A 107 0.80 10.90 -11.07
N LEU A 108 1.98 10.54 -11.55
CA LEU A 108 3.21 10.49 -10.74
C LEU A 108 3.56 11.87 -10.17
N GLN A 109 3.43 12.94 -10.95
CA GLN A 109 3.65 14.31 -10.48
C GLN A 109 2.70 14.69 -9.32
N LYS A 110 1.45 14.23 -9.40
CA LYS A 110 0.45 14.41 -8.33
C LYS A 110 0.58 13.40 -7.18
N GLY A 111 1.52 12.45 -7.26
CA GLY A 111 1.77 11.42 -6.24
C GLY A 111 0.90 10.16 -6.35
N PHE A 112 0.18 9.98 -7.46
CA PHE A 112 -0.52 8.74 -7.77
C PHE A 112 0.44 7.72 -8.35
N VAL A 113 0.35 6.48 -7.88
CA VAL A 113 1.32 5.44 -8.22
C VAL A 113 0.63 4.10 -8.44
N PRO A 114 0.69 3.53 -9.65
CA PRO A 114 0.31 2.14 -9.88
C PRO A 114 1.28 1.20 -9.15
N LYS A 115 0.76 0.27 -8.35
CA LYS A 115 1.53 -0.68 -7.55
C LYS A 115 1.01 -2.11 -7.70
N ARG A 116 1.90 -3.10 -7.58
CA ARG A 116 1.53 -4.51 -7.50
C ARG A 116 1.08 -4.87 -6.08
N CYS A 117 -0.09 -5.51 -5.98
CA CYS A 117 -0.56 -6.06 -4.71
C CYS A 117 0.41 -7.15 -4.19
N ALA A 118 0.79 -7.06 -2.92
CA ALA A 118 1.65 -8.06 -2.28
C ALA A 118 0.99 -9.44 -2.14
N ASN A 119 -0.35 -9.52 -2.21
CA ASN A 119 -1.11 -10.77 -2.16
C ASN A 119 -1.43 -11.32 -3.56
N CYS A 120 -2.33 -10.67 -4.31
CA CYS A 120 -2.81 -11.19 -5.60
C CYS A 120 -1.94 -10.81 -6.81
N ARG A 121 -0.90 -9.99 -6.62
CA ARG A 121 -0.03 -9.48 -7.69
C ARG A 121 -0.74 -8.66 -8.78
N SER A 122 -2.03 -8.36 -8.67
CA SER A 122 -2.70 -7.42 -9.58
C SER A 122 -2.20 -5.99 -9.36
N TRP A 123 -2.22 -5.18 -10.43
CA TRP A 123 -1.95 -3.74 -10.33
C TRP A 123 -3.14 -3.03 -9.67
N PHE A 124 -2.86 -2.06 -8.81
CA PHE A 124 -3.84 -1.17 -8.21
C PHE A 124 -3.26 0.24 -8.06
N LEU A 125 -4.12 1.26 -8.05
CA LEU A 125 -3.68 2.64 -7.91
C LEU A 125 -3.56 3.03 -6.44
N GLN A 126 -2.38 3.48 -6.04
CA GLN A 126 -2.14 4.10 -4.74
C GLN A 126 -2.35 5.61 -4.85
N THR A 127 -3.18 6.16 -3.97
CA THR A 127 -3.42 7.60 -3.89
C THR A 127 -2.30 8.33 -3.14
N PRO A 128 -2.12 9.63 -3.37
CA PRO A 128 -1.15 10.44 -2.63
C PRO A 128 -1.38 10.32 -1.11
N GLY A 129 -0.31 10.18 -0.35
CA GLY A 129 -0.37 10.00 1.11
C GLY A 129 -0.73 8.59 1.60
N ALA A 130 -1.30 7.72 0.75
CA ALA A 130 -1.60 6.34 1.13
C ALA A 130 -0.33 5.48 1.23
N MET A 131 -0.43 4.39 2.00
CA MET A 131 0.67 3.45 2.30
C MET A 131 0.20 2.00 2.13
N TYR A 132 -0.58 1.73 1.09
CA TYR A 132 -1.16 0.40 0.91
C TYR A 132 -0.18 -0.52 0.20
N SER A 133 0.02 -1.72 0.73
CA SER A 133 0.74 -2.81 0.06
C SER A 133 -0.22 -3.82 -0.58
N TYR A 134 -1.51 -3.69 -0.31
CA TYR A 134 -2.55 -4.61 -0.73
C TYR A 134 -3.68 -3.81 -1.40
N CYS A 135 -4.28 -4.38 -2.45
CA CYS A 135 -5.46 -3.80 -3.08
C CYS A 135 -6.72 -4.08 -2.25
N ASN A 136 -7.82 -3.40 -2.58
CA ASN A 136 -9.13 -3.63 -1.96
C ASN A 136 -9.95 -4.73 -2.67
N GLU A 137 -9.39 -5.36 -3.70
CA GLU A 137 -10.09 -6.43 -4.44
C GLU A 137 -10.21 -7.71 -3.62
N PRO A 138 -11.24 -8.55 -3.91
CA PRO A 138 -11.37 -9.87 -3.34
C PRO A 138 -10.09 -10.68 -3.53
N ALA A 139 -9.63 -11.30 -2.45
CA ALA A 139 -8.45 -12.13 -2.48
C ALA A 139 -8.76 -13.50 -3.11
N PRO A 140 -7.95 -13.96 -4.08
CA PRO A 140 -8.15 -15.25 -4.71
C PRO A 140 -8.16 -16.40 -3.70
N GLY A 141 -9.21 -17.22 -3.71
CA GLY A 141 -9.31 -18.45 -2.90
C GLY A 141 -9.52 -18.23 -1.39
N GLN A 142 -9.88 -17.03 -0.92
CA GLN A 142 -9.90 -16.67 0.50
C GLN A 142 -11.30 -16.29 1.03
N GLY A 143 -12.35 -16.89 0.44
CA GLY A 143 -13.70 -16.86 1.00
C GLY A 143 -14.32 -15.46 1.13
N GLY A 144 -14.15 -14.61 0.10
CA GLY A 144 -14.77 -13.28 0.04
C GLY A 144 -14.03 -12.15 0.77
N LYS A 145 -12.94 -12.45 1.48
CA LYS A 145 -12.09 -11.42 2.11
C LYS A 145 -11.31 -10.63 1.06
N THR A 146 -11.04 -9.36 1.34
CA THR A 146 -10.20 -8.52 0.48
C THR A 146 -8.72 -8.78 0.71
N CYS A 147 -7.88 -8.50 -0.30
CA CYS A 147 -6.42 -8.59 -0.15
C CYS A 147 -5.90 -7.72 1.01
N ARG A 148 -6.58 -6.61 1.31
CA ARG A 148 -6.23 -5.70 2.40
C ARG A 148 -6.50 -6.28 3.78
N GLU A 149 -7.62 -6.99 3.96
CA GLU A 149 -7.92 -7.70 5.21
C GLU A 149 -6.92 -8.83 5.47
N ILE A 150 -6.55 -9.56 4.42
CA ILE A 150 -5.52 -10.61 4.52
C ILE A 150 -4.17 -10.00 4.87
N GLY A 151 -3.80 -8.90 4.21
CA GLY A 151 -2.58 -8.17 4.51
C GLY A 151 -2.53 -7.70 5.97
N ALA A 152 -3.62 -7.11 6.46
CA ALA A 152 -3.73 -6.70 7.86
C ALA A 152 -3.60 -7.90 8.83
N ALA A 153 -4.27 -9.01 8.54
CA ALA A 153 -4.18 -10.23 9.35
C ALA A 153 -2.76 -10.82 9.35
N LYS A 154 -2.08 -10.83 8.19
CA LYS A 154 -0.70 -11.30 8.05
C LYS A 154 0.27 -10.42 8.83
N SER A 155 0.21 -9.09 8.65
CA SER A 155 1.07 -8.16 9.39
C SER A 155 0.81 -8.18 10.89
N PHE A 156 -0.44 -8.37 11.31
CA PHE A 156 -0.77 -8.56 12.73
C PHE A 156 -0.15 -9.85 13.27
N LYS A 157 -0.28 -10.97 12.53
CA LYS A 157 0.33 -12.24 12.90
C LYS A 157 1.86 -12.12 13.03
N GLU A 158 2.53 -11.51 12.06
CA GLU A 158 3.97 -11.25 12.11
C GLU A 158 4.36 -10.37 13.31
N LYS A 159 3.56 -9.35 13.65
CA LYS A 159 3.79 -8.53 14.86
C LYS A 159 3.72 -9.36 16.14
N VAL A 160 2.72 -10.25 16.23
CA VAL A 160 2.56 -11.15 17.38
C VAL A 160 3.71 -12.17 17.43
N ASP A 161 4.08 -12.77 16.31
CA ASP A 161 5.11 -13.82 16.28
C ASP A 161 6.52 -13.28 16.63
N ASN A 162 6.78 -11.99 16.38
CA ASN A 162 8.07 -11.35 16.66
C ASN A 162 8.17 -10.63 18.01
N ASN A 163 7.11 -10.61 18.83
CA ASN A 163 7.13 -9.92 20.11
C ASN A 163 6.44 -10.76 21.20
N ASP A 164 7.20 -11.13 22.23
CA ASP A 164 6.74 -12.07 23.27
C ASP A 164 5.64 -11.49 24.16
N ILE A 165 5.64 -10.17 24.42
CA ILE A 165 4.55 -9.46 25.09
C ILE A 165 3.25 -9.58 24.28
N TRP A 166 3.32 -9.37 22.97
CA TRP A 166 2.16 -9.57 22.08
C TRP A 166 1.69 -11.03 22.04
N LYS A 167 2.60 -12.02 22.10
CA LYS A 167 2.22 -13.45 22.19
C LYS A 167 1.43 -13.75 23.44
N VAL A 168 1.91 -13.29 24.60
CA VAL A 168 1.25 -13.50 25.89
C VAL A 168 -0.14 -12.86 25.89
N HIS A 169 -0.24 -11.59 25.49
CA HIS A 169 -1.51 -10.89 25.34
C HIS A 169 -2.48 -11.65 24.42
N GLN A 170 -2.03 -12.05 23.22
CA GLN A 170 -2.89 -12.74 22.26
C GLN A 170 -3.36 -14.12 22.74
N ARG A 171 -2.52 -14.84 23.51
CA ARG A 171 -2.90 -16.11 24.15
C ARG A 171 -4.00 -15.89 25.19
N ALA A 172 -3.84 -14.89 26.06
CA ALA A 172 -4.85 -14.54 27.06
C ALA A 172 -6.17 -14.09 26.40
N TYR A 173 -6.08 -13.24 25.38
CA TYR A 173 -7.25 -12.76 24.63
C TYR A 173 -8.07 -13.91 24.05
N LYS A 174 -7.41 -14.87 23.37
CA LYS A 174 -8.07 -16.07 22.84
C LYS A 174 -8.70 -16.94 23.94
N LYS A 175 -8.02 -17.08 25.08
CA LYS A 175 -8.53 -17.84 26.24
C LYS A 175 -9.83 -17.23 26.78
N TYR A 176 -9.87 -15.91 26.97
CA TYR A 176 -11.06 -15.21 27.47
C TYR A 176 -12.18 -15.14 26.42
N PHE A 177 -11.85 -14.89 25.14
CA PHE A 177 -12.83 -14.92 24.06
C PHE A 177 -13.52 -16.30 23.95
N ALA A 178 -12.76 -17.40 24.12
CA ALA A 178 -13.33 -18.75 24.15
C ALA A 178 -14.29 -18.96 25.34
N ARG A 179 -14.15 -18.22 26.45
CA ARG A 179 -15.13 -18.26 27.55
C ARG A 179 -16.43 -17.58 27.15
N VAL A 180 -16.36 -16.45 26.44
CA VAL A 180 -17.53 -15.76 25.87
C VAL A 180 -18.26 -16.65 24.87
N SER A 181 -17.54 -17.27 23.93
CA SER A 181 -18.14 -18.19 22.96
C SER A 181 -18.82 -19.41 23.61
N LYS A 182 -18.38 -19.80 24.82
CA LYS A 182 -18.97 -20.88 25.62
C LYS A 182 -20.01 -20.40 26.64
N GLY A 183 -20.36 -19.12 26.64
CA GLY A 183 -21.31 -18.53 27.58
C GLY A 183 -20.85 -18.48 29.05
N LYS A 184 -19.55 -18.70 29.32
CA LYS A 184 -18.97 -18.65 30.68
C LYS A 184 -18.56 -17.25 31.14
N MET A 185 -18.74 -16.26 30.27
CA MET A 185 -18.42 -14.86 30.49
C MET A 185 -19.33 -14.02 29.60
N SER A 186 -19.86 -12.92 30.14
CA SER A 186 -20.68 -12.02 29.34
C SER A 186 -19.83 -11.20 28.36
N LYS A 187 -20.43 -10.73 27.28
CA LYS A 187 -19.74 -9.84 26.33
C LYS A 187 -19.29 -8.52 26.99
N PRO A 188 -20.09 -7.85 27.84
CA PRO A 188 -19.63 -6.67 28.58
C PRO A 188 -18.44 -6.93 29.50
N ASP A 189 -18.44 -8.04 30.25
CA ASP A 189 -17.32 -8.39 31.14
C ASP A 189 -16.04 -8.64 30.34
N PHE A 190 -16.17 -9.28 29.18
CA PHE A 190 -15.05 -9.47 28.26
C PHE A 190 -14.52 -8.15 27.71
N GLU A 191 -15.37 -7.20 27.36
CA GLU A 191 -14.94 -5.88 26.88
C GLU A 191 -14.20 -5.09 27.97
N VAL A 192 -14.64 -5.17 29.22
CA VAL A 192 -13.93 -4.57 30.36
C VAL A 192 -12.56 -5.22 30.55
N TRP A 193 -12.51 -6.55 30.58
CA TRP A 193 -11.25 -7.29 30.67
C TRP A 193 -10.32 -7.00 29.48
N ALA A 194 -10.85 -6.90 28.26
CA ALA A 194 -10.05 -6.65 27.06
C ALA A 194 -9.39 -5.28 27.08
N ARG A 195 -10.10 -4.22 27.50
CA ARG A 195 -9.51 -2.88 27.66
C ARG A 195 -8.39 -2.87 28.69
N GLU A 196 -8.59 -3.58 29.81
CA GLU A 196 -7.58 -3.66 30.87
C GLU A 196 -6.36 -4.50 30.43
N ALA A 197 -6.58 -5.59 29.70
CA ALA A 197 -5.52 -6.38 29.09
C ALA A 197 -4.69 -5.57 28.07
N GLU A 198 -5.34 -4.71 27.29
CA GLU A 198 -4.65 -3.79 26.38
C GLU A 198 -3.80 -2.78 27.13
N ARG A 199 -4.30 -2.21 28.24
CA ARG A 199 -3.54 -1.31 29.11
C ARG A 199 -2.28 -1.99 29.67
N MET A 200 -2.42 -3.18 30.25
CA MET A 200 -1.28 -3.96 30.76
C MET A 200 -0.24 -4.29 29.68
N ARG A 201 -0.69 -4.60 28.46
CA ARG A 201 0.21 -4.84 27.32
C ARG A 201 1.00 -3.58 26.98
N ASP A 202 0.33 -2.44 26.89
CA ASP A 202 0.98 -1.19 26.48
C ASP A 202 1.97 -0.69 27.55
N GLU A 203 1.67 -0.89 28.83
CA GLU A 203 2.60 -0.66 29.95
C GLU A 203 3.81 -1.60 29.88
N ALA A 204 3.58 -2.91 29.66
CA ALA A 204 4.65 -3.87 29.50
C ALA A 204 5.56 -3.54 28.29
N LEU A 205 5.00 -3.07 27.18
CA LEU A 205 5.78 -2.63 26.01
C LEU A 205 6.65 -1.41 26.34
N ALA A 206 6.11 -0.43 27.07
CA ALA A 206 6.87 0.75 27.47
C ALA A 206 8.02 0.39 28.43
N GLU A 207 7.79 -0.52 29.38
CA GLU A 207 8.85 -1.03 30.25
C GLU A 207 9.92 -1.83 29.48
N ASP A 208 9.50 -2.63 28.51
CA ASP A 208 10.41 -3.45 27.70
C ASP A 208 11.32 -2.61 26.80
N GLU A 209 10.81 -1.48 26.28
CA GLU A 209 11.63 -0.51 25.56
C GLU A 209 12.74 0.11 26.44
N MET A 210 12.52 0.19 27.76
CA MET A 210 13.50 0.68 28.74
C MET A 210 14.41 -0.43 29.30
N ALA A 211 14.08 -1.71 29.05
CA ALA A 211 14.83 -2.84 29.56
C ALA A 211 16.22 -2.92 28.92
N LYS A 212 17.25 -3.09 29.76
CA LYS A 212 18.66 -3.09 29.30
C LYS A 212 19.19 -4.48 28.95
N ASP A 213 18.52 -5.53 29.44
CA ASP A 213 18.97 -6.90 29.29
C ASP A 213 17.80 -7.88 29.10
N LYS A 214 18.16 -9.10 28.69
CA LYS A 214 17.21 -10.18 28.42
C LYS A 214 16.48 -10.67 29.68
N ALA A 215 17.11 -10.57 30.85
CA ALA A 215 16.50 -11.03 32.10
C ALA A 215 15.34 -10.11 32.52
N ALA A 216 15.50 -8.79 32.35
CA ALA A 216 14.44 -7.81 32.54
C ALA A 216 13.27 -8.06 31.58
N HIS A 217 13.55 -8.32 30.29
CA HIS A 217 12.52 -8.71 29.32
C HIS A 217 11.73 -9.96 29.78
N GLU A 218 12.43 -11.03 30.16
CA GLU A 218 11.80 -12.27 30.63
C GLU A 218 10.95 -12.05 31.90
N GLN A 219 11.38 -11.18 32.81
CA GLN A 219 10.62 -10.81 34.00
C GLN A 219 9.34 -10.04 33.67
N ILE A 220 9.38 -9.09 32.73
CA ILE A 220 8.22 -8.34 32.25
C ILE A 220 7.20 -9.30 31.62
N VAL A 221 7.66 -10.18 30.72
CA VAL A 221 6.81 -11.18 30.05
C VAL A 221 6.15 -12.11 31.08
N ARG A 222 6.89 -12.55 32.11
CA ARG A 222 6.34 -13.39 33.18
C ARG A 222 5.29 -12.66 34.00
N ARG A 223 5.57 -11.43 34.45
CA ARG A 223 4.63 -10.62 35.25
C ARG A 223 3.33 -10.39 34.48
N LEU A 224 3.43 -9.97 33.22
CA LEU A 224 2.28 -9.79 32.34
C LEU A 224 1.49 -11.09 32.16
N THR A 225 2.17 -12.23 32.02
CA THR A 225 1.51 -13.54 31.92
C THR A 225 0.69 -13.85 33.17
N GLU A 226 1.24 -13.59 34.35
CA GLU A 226 0.55 -13.81 35.62
C GLU A 226 -0.65 -12.87 35.77
N GLU A 227 -0.49 -11.57 35.50
CA GLU A 227 -1.54 -10.57 35.61
C GLU A 227 -2.71 -10.84 34.66
N LEU A 228 -2.45 -11.14 33.38
CA LEU A 228 -3.49 -11.46 32.41
C LEU A 228 -4.24 -12.77 32.69
N ASN A 229 -3.68 -13.64 33.53
CA ASN A 229 -4.29 -14.92 33.90
C ASN A 229 -4.83 -14.95 35.33
N ARG A 230 -4.75 -13.86 36.09
CA ARG A 230 -5.50 -13.70 37.34
C ARG A 230 -6.97 -13.58 36.98
N ALA A 231 -7.64 -14.73 37.03
CA ALA A 231 -9.09 -14.87 36.88
C ALA A 231 -9.73 -14.94 38.25
#